data_AF-F3FI65-F1
#
_entry.id   AF-F3FI65-F1
#
_cell.length_a   1.000
_cell.length_b   1.000
_cell.length_c   1.000
_cell.angle_alpha   90.00
_cell.angle_beta   90.00
_cell.angle_gamma   90.00
#
_symmetry.space_group_name_H-M   'P 1'
#
loop_
_entity.id
_entity.type
_entity.pdbx_description
1 polymer ?
#
loop_
_entity_poly.entity_id
_entity_poly.type
_entity_poly.pdbx_seq_one_letter_code
_entity_poly.pdbx_strand_id
1 'polypeptide(L)'
;MRLINRHPDRAGRLILVILPFALLLFAYFMGSATRLAENPSDKLLPSAIQMADAVKRMAFVADPRSGDYLLWQDSASSLQRLAIGLGISALLGLCLGIAAGILPLCGAPLSPLLTVLSMVPPLA
;
A
#
# COMPACT_ATOMS: atom_id res chain seq x y z
N MET A 1 3.38 -8.47 -45.42
CA MET A 1 2.31 -7.74 -44.68
C MET A 1 2.91 -7.13 -43.43
N ARG A 2 2.70 -5.82 -43.15
CA ARG A 2 3.34 -5.11 -42.02
C ARG A 2 2.65 -5.46 -40.70
N LEU A 3 3.40 -5.84 -39.66
CA LEU A 3 2.87 -6.16 -38.31
C LEU A 3 2.01 -5.02 -37.73
N ILE A 4 2.27 -3.78 -38.16
CA ILE A 4 1.58 -2.57 -37.71
C ILE A 4 0.09 -2.52 -38.06
N ASN A 5 -0.37 -3.30 -39.05
CA ASN A 5 -1.78 -3.36 -39.47
C ASN A 5 -2.53 -4.53 -38.82
N ARG A 6 -1.88 -5.31 -37.95
CA ARG A 6 -2.49 -6.48 -37.32
C ARG A 6 -3.09 -6.09 -35.97
N HIS A 7 -4.40 -5.93 -35.94
CA HIS A 7 -5.13 -5.77 -34.69
C HIS A 7 -5.41 -7.15 -34.09
N PRO A 8 -5.02 -7.40 -32.83
CA PRO A 8 -5.36 -8.65 -32.17
C PRO A 8 -6.89 -8.69 -31.97
N ASP A 9 -7.48 -9.85 -32.25
CA ASP A 9 -8.87 -10.14 -31.89
C ASP A 9 -9.05 -10.13 -30.36
N ARG A 10 -10.28 -10.28 -29.87
CA ARG A 10 -10.59 -10.21 -28.43
C ARG A 10 -9.75 -11.19 -27.59
N ALA A 11 -9.53 -12.41 -28.09
CA ALA A 11 -8.72 -13.40 -27.38
C ALA A 11 -7.23 -13.07 -27.46
N GLY A 12 -6.74 -12.67 -28.64
CA GLY A 12 -5.35 -12.24 -28.82
C GLY A 12 -4.99 -11.06 -27.90
N ARG A 13 -5.89 -10.07 -27.77
CA ARG A 13 -5.69 -8.92 -26.88
C ARG A 13 -5.59 -9.35 -25.41
N LEU A 14 -6.46 -10.26 -24.98
CA LEU A 14 -6.46 -10.75 -23.59
C LEU A 14 -5.17 -11.52 -23.27
N ILE A 15 -4.69 -12.35 -24.20
CA ILE A 15 -3.40 -13.05 -24.06
C ILE A 15 -2.26 -12.03 -23.92
N LEU A 16 -2.19 -11.03 -24.80
CA LEU A 16 -1.15 -9.99 -24.76
C LEU A 16 -1.17 -9.18 -23.45
N VAL A 17 -2.34 -8.96 -22.84
CA VAL A 17 -2.46 -8.28 -21.55
C VAL A 17 -2.01 -9.17 -20.39
N ILE A 18 -2.35 -10.45 -20.41
CA ILE A 18 -1.99 -11.40 -19.34
C ILE A 18 -0.52 -11.80 -19.41
N LEU A 19 0.05 -11.87 -20.62
CA LEU A 19 1.41 -12.32 -20.87
C LEU A 19 2.49 -11.69 -19.96
N PRO A 20 2.59 -10.35 -19.79
CA PRO A 20 3.60 -9.77 -18.92
C PRO A 20 3.46 -10.23 -17.45
N PHE A 21 2.23 -10.35 -16.94
CA PHE A 21 1.99 -10.83 -15.58
C PHE A 21 2.33 -12.31 -15.43
N ALA A 22 1.99 -13.13 -16.43
CA ALA A 22 2.35 -14.53 -16.45
C ALA A 22 3.88 -14.73 -16.47
N LEU A 23 4.61 -13.93 -17.25
CA LEU A 23 6.08 -13.94 -17.28
C LEU A 23 6.69 -13.54 -15.92
N LEU A 24 6.16 -12.49 -15.28
CA LEU A 24 6.60 -12.09 -13.95
C LEU A 24 6.35 -13.17 -12.91
N LEU A 25 5.16 -13.78 -12.95
CA LEU A 25 4.79 -14.86 -12.02
C LEU A 25 5.66 -16.10 -12.22
N PHE A 26 5.95 -16.45 -13.49
CA PHE A 26 6.85 -17.53 -13.82
C PHE A 26 8.27 -17.27 -13.31
N ALA A 27 8.80 -16.07 -13.52
CA ALA A 27 10.10 -15.67 -12.99
C ALA A 27 10.14 -15.72 -11.45
N TYR A 28 9.08 -15.27 -10.78
CA TYR A 28 8.94 -15.34 -9.32
C TYR A 28 8.99 -16.79 -8.82
N PHE A 29 8.15 -17.67 -9.37
CA PHE A 29 8.08 -19.06 -8.89
C PHE A 29 9.36 -19.84 -9.18
N MET A 30 10.01 -19.56 -10.32
CA MET A 30 11.29 -20.20 -10.64
C MET A 30 12.38 -19.74 -9.66
N GLY A 31 12.46 -18.43 -9.36
CA GLY A 31 13.39 -17.91 -8.36
C GLY A 31 13.09 -18.35 -6.93
N SER A 32 11.80 -18.47 -6.58
CA SER A 32 11.35 -19.00 -5.29
C SER A 32 11.77 -20.46 -5.12
N ALA A 33 11.54 -21.30 -6.12
CA ALA A 33 11.91 -22.71 -6.07
C ALA A 33 13.42 -22.92 -5.89
N THR A 34 14.25 -22.14 -6.60
CA THR A 34 15.72 -22.23 -6.43
C THR A 34 16.16 -21.79 -5.04
N ARG A 35 15.61 -20.68 -4.52
CA ARG A 35 15.94 -20.18 -3.18
C ARG A 35 15.49 -21.13 -2.08
N LEU A 36 14.30 -21.71 -2.23
CA LEU A 36 13.72 -22.60 -1.24
C LEU A 36 14.41 -23.97 -1.21
N ALA A 37 14.96 -24.41 -2.34
CA ALA A 37 15.80 -25.61 -2.40
C ALA A 37 17.11 -25.44 -1.62
N GLU A 38 17.70 -24.24 -1.65
CA GLU A 38 18.92 -23.91 -0.88
C GLU A 38 18.60 -23.61 0.59
N ASN A 39 17.50 -22.90 0.85
CA ASN A 39 17.05 -22.53 2.18
C ASN A 39 15.52 -22.68 2.32
N PRO A 40 15.04 -23.78 2.92
CA PRO A 40 13.62 -24.03 3.11
C PRO A 40 12.88 -22.95 3.93
N SER A 41 13.63 -22.13 4.69
CA SER A 41 13.11 -21.06 5.54
C SER A 41 13.33 -19.65 4.95
N ASP A 42 13.64 -19.53 3.65
CA ASP A 42 13.82 -18.23 3.00
C ASP A 42 12.51 -17.41 3.03
N LYS A 43 12.60 -16.18 3.54
CA LYS A 43 11.48 -15.23 3.65
C LYS A 43 11.40 -14.25 2.47
N LEU A 44 12.42 -14.19 1.62
CA LEU A 44 12.51 -13.19 0.54
C LEU A 44 11.64 -13.57 -0.66
N LEU A 45 11.61 -14.85 -1.03
CA LEU A 45 10.77 -15.38 -2.11
C LEU A 45 9.96 -16.60 -1.62
N PRO A 46 8.97 -16.37 -0.74
CA PRO A 46 8.17 -17.46 -0.18
C PRO A 46 7.31 -18.15 -1.25
N SER A 47 7.10 -19.45 -1.08
CA SER A 47 6.17 -20.22 -1.89
C SER A 47 4.71 -19.81 -1.63
N ALA A 48 3.81 -20.15 -2.56
CA ALA A 48 2.38 -19.87 -2.40
C ALA A 48 1.77 -20.47 -1.11
N ILE A 49 2.24 -21.66 -0.71
CA ILE A 49 1.79 -22.33 0.52
C ILE A 49 2.27 -21.56 1.74
N GLN A 50 3.55 -21.17 1.79
CA GLN A 50 4.10 -20.37 2.88
C GLN A 50 3.38 -19.01 3.02
N MET A 51 3.02 -18.39 1.91
CA MET A 51 2.21 -17.16 1.91
C MET A 51 0.82 -17.41 2.49
N ALA A 52 0.14 -18.49 2.08
CA ALA A 52 -1.18 -18.84 2.61
C ALA A 52 -1.14 -19.16 4.11
N ASP A 53 -0.14 -19.91 4.57
CA ASP A 53 0.06 -20.22 5.98
C ASP A 53 0.38 -18.98 6.81
N ALA A 54 1.19 -18.06 6.27
CA ALA A 54 1.47 -16.78 6.93
C ALA A 54 0.19 -15.95 7.11
N VAL A 55 -0.64 -15.83 6.06
CA VAL A 55 -1.95 -15.16 6.16
C VAL A 55 -2.82 -15.84 7.19
N LYS A 56 -2.92 -17.17 7.16
CA LYS A 56 -3.71 -17.93 8.13
C LYS A 56 -3.28 -17.65 9.56
N ARG A 57 -1.98 -17.68 9.83
CA ARG A 57 -1.41 -17.43 11.15
C ARG A 57 -1.67 -16.00 11.62
N MET A 58 -1.51 -15.01 10.75
CA MET A 58 -1.66 -13.60 11.13
C MET A 58 -3.13 -13.19 11.30
N ALA A 59 -4.03 -13.73 10.47
CA ALA A 59 -5.42 -13.31 10.39
C ALA A 59 -6.38 -14.15 11.23
N PHE A 60 -6.13 -15.45 11.36
CA PHE A 60 -7.11 -16.42 11.87
C PHE A 60 -6.59 -17.29 13.01
N VAL A 61 -5.34 -17.10 13.46
CA VAL A 61 -4.79 -17.81 14.62
C VAL A 61 -4.53 -16.78 15.73
N ALA A 62 -5.11 -17.02 16.90
CA ALA A 62 -4.87 -16.22 18.08
C ALA A 62 -3.42 -16.41 18.58
N ASP A 63 -2.78 -15.32 19.01
CA ASP A 63 -1.44 -15.37 19.61
C ASP A 63 -1.48 -16.23 20.89
N PRO A 64 -0.58 -17.21 21.06
CA PRO A 64 -0.54 -18.06 22.25
C PRO A 64 -0.35 -17.30 23.57
N ARG A 65 0.21 -16.08 23.50
CA ARG A 65 0.57 -15.27 24.67
C ARG A 65 -0.52 -14.28 25.07
N SER A 66 -1.22 -13.68 24.10
CA SER A 66 -2.27 -12.68 24.38
C SER A 66 -3.68 -13.13 24.03
N GLY A 67 -3.84 -14.14 23.18
CA GLY A 67 -5.13 -14.55 22.63
C GLY A 67 -5.65 -13.65 21.51
N ASP A 68 -4.88 -12.64 21.10
CA ASP A 68 -5.30 -11.67 20.09
C ASP A 68 -5.04 -12.15 18.66
N TYR A 69 -5.85 -11.68 17.72
CA TYR A 69 -5.61 -11.86 16.29
C TYR A 69 -4.76 -10.70 15.76
N LEU A 70 -3.49 -11.00 15.46
CA LEU A 70 -2.46 -9.98 15.19
C LEU A 70 -2.82 -9.04 14.04
N LEU A 71 -3.35 -9.56 12.92
CA LEU A 71 -3.75 -8.73 11.77
C LEU A 71 -4.85 -7.74 12.16
N TRP A 72 -5.85 -8.18 12.91
CA TRP A 72 -6.99 -7.35 13.29
C TRP A 72 -6.59 -6.27 14.28
N GLN A 73 -5.75 -6.61 15.26
CA GLN A 73 -5.23 -5.66 16.24
C GLN A 73 -4.37 -4.58 15.56
N ASP A 74 -3.45 -4.98 14.70
CA ASP A 74 -2.58 -4.04 13.97
C ASP A 74 -3.40 -3.14 13.04
N SER A 75 -4.38 -3.72 12.32
CA SER A 75 -5.28 -2.97 11.44
C SER A 75 -6.14 -1.97 12.21
N ALA A 76 -6.71 -2.37 13.35
CA ALA A 76 -7.52 -1.49 14.18
C ALA A 76 -6.68 -0.35 14.77
N SER A 77 -5.48 -0.65 15.27
CA SER A 77 -4.57 0.36 15.83
C SER A 77 -4.10 1.35 14.77
N SER A 78 -3.79 0.86 13.56
CA SER A 78 -3.41 1.70 12.42
C SER A 78 -4.57 2.58 11.97
N LEU A 79 -5.78 2.03 11.89
CA LEU A 79 -6.98 2.79 11.53
C LEU A 79 -7.31 3.85 12.57
N GLN A 80 -7.17 3.54 13.87
CA GLN A 80 -7.36 4.50 14.96
C GLN A 80 -6.37 5.65 14.84
N ARG A 81 -5.07 5.36 14.65
CA ARG A 81 -4.04 6.37 14.46
C ARG A 81 -4.31 7.25 13.25
N LEU A 82 -4.70 6.64 12.13
CA LEU A 82 -5.08 7.36 10.91
C LEU A 82 -6.30 8.26 11.13
N ALA A 83 -7.34 7.75 11.78
CA ALA A 83 -8.56 8.51 12.05
C ALA A 83 -8.28 9.71 12.97
N ILE A 84 -7.49 9.52 14.02
CA ILE A 84 -7.09 10.61 14.94
C ILE A 84 -6.24 11.64 14.20
N GLY A 85 -5.20 11.21 13.48
CA GLY A 85 -4.32 12.11 12.73
C GLY A 85 -5.11 12.92 11.70
N LEU A 86 -5.92 12.25 10.88
CA LEU A 86 -6.75 12.90 9.87
C LEU A 86 -7.79 13.83 10.50
N GLY A 87 -8.46 13.42 11.58
CA GLY A 87 -9.46 14.24 12.27
C GLY A 87 -8.86 15.52 12.84
N ILE A 88 -7.69 15.43 13.49
CA ILE A 88 -6.97 16.60 14.01
C ILE A 88 -6.55 17.51 12.85
N SER A 89 -5.94 16.95 11.79
CA SER A 89 -5.52 17.73 10.63
C SER A 89 -6.69 18.42 9.93
N ALA A 90 -7.84 17.74 9.79
CA ALA A 90 -9.03 18.30 9.17
C ALA A 90 -9.61 19.46 10.00
N LEU A 91 -9.71 19.31 11.33
CA LEU A 91 -10.18 20.37 12.21
C LEU A 91 -9.25 21.58 12.20
N LEU A 92 -7.94 21.37 12.34
CA LEU A 92 -6.96 22.46 12.30
C LEU A 92 -6.92 23.13 10.94
N GLY A 93 -6.89 22.35 9.86
CA GLY A 93 -6.90 22.87 8.49
C GLY A 93 -8.15 23.68 8.19
N LEU A 94 -9.32 23.23 8.66
CA LEU A 94 -10.59 23.96 8.51
C LEU A 94 -10.56 25.28 9.28
N CYS A 95 -10.20 25.25 10.57
CA CYS A 95 -10.15 26.45 11.41
C CYS A 95 -9.16 27.48 10.87
N LEU A 96 -7.94 27.05 10.53
CA LEU A 96 -6.89 27.93 10.00
C LEU A 96 -7.23 28.42 8.59
N GLY A 97 -7.81 27.56 7.74
CA GLY A 97 -8.25 27.93 6.40
C GLY A 97 -9.36 28.98 6.40
N ILE A 98 -10.36 28.83 7.29
CA ILE A 98 -11.42 29.82 7.47
C ILE A 98 -10.85 31.15 8.00
N ALA A 99 -9.98 31.10 9.01
CA ALA A 99 -9.36 32.30 9.57
C ALA A 99 -8.51 33.04 8.52
N ALA A 100 -7.71 32.32 7.74
CA ALA A 100 -6.89 32.91 6.68
C ALA A 100 -7.73 33.44 5.50
N GLY A 101 -8.85 32.78 5.17
CA GLY A 101 -9.70 33.16 4.04
C GLY A 101 -10.64 34.33 4.31
N ILE A 102 -11.17 34.46 5.54
CA ILE A 102 -12.17 35.50 5.87
C ILE A 102 -11.51 36.76 6.46
N LEU A 103 -10.43 36.63 7.24
CA LEU A 103 -9.76 37.76 7.88
C LEU A 103 -8.46 38.11 7.15
N PRO A 104 -8.39 39.26 6.43
CA PRO A 104 -7.19 39.66 5.70
C PRO A 104 -5.95 39.81 6.60
N LEU A 105 -6.16 40.23 7.85
CA LEU A 105 -5.09 40.40 8.85
C LEU A 105 -4.47 39.07 9.28
N CYS A 106 -5.26 37.98 9.26
CA CYS A 106 -4.79 36.63 9.57
C CYS A 106 -4.27 35.91 8.32
N GLY A 107 -4.89 36.14 7.16
CA GLY A 107 -4.51 35.53 5.89
C GLY A 107 -3.13 35.94 5.38
N ALA A 108 -2.74 37.21 5.58
CA ALA A 108 -1.46 37.73 5.13
C ALA A 108 -0.24 36.94 5.68
N PRO A 109 -0.14 36.65 6.99
CA PRO A 109 0.94 35.81 7.52
C PRO A 109 0.67 34.30 7.44
N LEU A 110 -0.58 33.83 7.60
CA LEU A 110 -0.88 32.39 7.69
C LEU A 110 -0.75 31.67 6.35
N SER A 111 -1.19 32.29 5.26
CA SER A 111 -1.21 31.63 3.95
C SER A 111 0.18 31.15 3.49
N PRO A 112 1.23 32.01 3.44
CA PRO A 112 2.56 31.56 3.03
C PRO A 112 3.18 30.54 4.00
N LEU A 113 2.91 30.66 5.32
CA LEU A 113 3.38 29.69 6.31
C LEU A 113 2.78 28.30 6.06
N LEU A 114 1.46 28.23 5.84
CA LEU A 114 0.77 26.97 5.54
C LEU A 114 1.29 26.34 4.24
N THR A 115 1.59 27.15 3.22
CA THR A 115 2.18 26.66 1.96
C THR A 115 3.54 26.02 2.19
N VAL A 116 4.45 26.66 2.93
CA VAL A 116 5.77 26.09 3.22
C VAL A 116 5.64 24.80 4.04
N LEU A 117 4.76 24.80 5.04
CA LEU A 117 4.55 23.65 5.92
C LEU A 117 3.99 22.44 5.15
N SER A 118 3.15 22.69 4.13
CA SER A 118 2.64 21.64 3.23
C SER A 118 3.69 21.03 2.30
N MET A 119 4.79 21.74 2.05
CA MET A 119 5.89 21.27 1.21
C MET A 119 6.94 20.47 1.98
N VAL A 120 6.84 20.39 3.31
CA VAL A 120 7.75 19.59 4.13
C VAL A 120 7.53 18.11 3.78
N PRO A 121 8.53 17.43 3.20
CA PRO A 121 8.37 16.05 2.80
C PRO A 121 8.09 15.19 4.04
N PRO A 122 7.14 14.24 3.95
CA PRO A 122 6.87 13.29 5.03
C PRO A 122 8.00 12.26 5.06
N LEU A 123 9.18 12.67 5.54
CA LEU A 123 10.27 11.76 5.90
C LEU A 123 10.01 11.33 7.34
N ALA A 124 9.11 10.35 7.48
CA ALA A 124 8.98 9.49 8.64
C ALA A 124 9.48 8.09 8.26
#